data_AF-A0A7G7BD89-F1
#
_entry.id   AF-A0A7G7BD89-F1
#
_cell.length_a   1.000
_cell.length_b   1.000
_cell.length_c   1.000
_cell.angle_alpha   90.00
_cell.angle_beta   90.00
_cell.angle_gamma   90.00
#
_symmetry.space_group_name_H-M   'P 1'
#
loop_
_entity.id
_entity.type
_entity.pdbx_description
1 polymer ?
#
loop_
_entity_poly.entity_id
_entity_poly.type
_entity_poly.pdbx_seq_one_letter_code
_entity_poly.pdbx_strand_id
1 'polypeptide(L)'
;MHLYAQTSARRTRQVLADLVAVALIYGAVKLAMAVRDAIRQLAEPGRKAESAGTSLSDGLSDAGDAASEVPFVGDQLKKPLRSAADAGAGLADAGRSLQDTVGHVATLTAVALIVIPTVFVLLLWLPPRLRWIRRSTVTRQLAAGPGGADLLALRVLTGPPNELAALPTPPGGLAAAWRRGDEQVIADLAAIGLRREGLHG
;
A
#
# COMPACT_ATOMS: atom_id res chain seq x y z
N MET A 1 -12.97 20.27 10.81
CA MET A 1 -12.84 18.79 10.84
C MET A 1 -11.59 18.44 11.65
N HIS A 2 -11.72 17.85 12.83
CA HIS A 2 -10.55 17.47 13.64
C HIS A 2 -10.14 16.04 13.32
N LEU A 3 -8.94 15.87 12.80
CA LEU A 3 -8.36 14.62 12.31
C LEU A 3 -7.65 13.77 13.39
N TYR A 4 -7.69 14.16 14.68
CA TYR A 4 -6.91 13.49 15.75
C TYR A 4 -7.63 13.37 17.11
N ALA A 5 -7.41 12.24 17.79
CA ALA A 5 -7.84 11.96 19.16
C ALA A 5 -6.88 12.58 20.20
N GLN A 6 -7.41 13.15 21.30
CA GLN A 6 -6.64 13.89 22.32
C GLN A 6 -6.20 13.04 23.55
N THR A 7 -6.08 11.72 23.44
CA THR A 7 -5.43 10.89 24.49
C THR A 7 -4.02 10.47 24.08
N SER A 8 -3.01 10.93 24.83
CA SER A 8 -1.57 10.81 24.49
C SER A 8 -1.14 9.37 24.19
N ALA A 9 -1.55 8.40 25.02
CA ALA A 9 -1.20 6.98 24.84
C ALA A 9 -1.77 6.36 23.54
N ARG A 10 -2.94 6.83 23.08
CA ARG A 10 -3.56 6.34 21.83
C ARG A 10 -3.06 7.08 20.60
N ARG A 11 -2.71 8.37 20.73
CA ARG A 11 -2.04 9.14 19.68
C ARG A 11 -0.68 8.53 19.32
N THR A 12 0.11 8.12 20.32
CA THR A 12 1.41 7.46 20.07
C THR A 12 1.24 6.13 19.34
N ARG A 13 0.23 5.32 19.71
CA ARG A 13 -0.09 4.07 18.99
C ARG A 13 -0.54 4.30 17.55
N GLN A 14 -1.30 5.36 17.28
CA GLN A 14 -1.70 5.72 15.91
C GLN A 14 -0.50 6.17 15.08
N VAL A 15 0.33 7.08 15.61
CA VAL A 15 1.56 7.52 14.93
C VAL A 15 2.49 6.34 14.68
N LEU A 16 2.67 5.45 15.67
CA LEU A 16 3.50 4.26 15.52
C LEU A 16 2.92 3.30 14.47
N ALA A 17 1.61 3.07 14.46
CA ALA A 17 0.95 2.23 13.46
C ALA A 17 1.09 2.82 12.05
N ASP A 18 0.96 4.13 11.90
CA ASP A 18 1.12 4.83 10.63
C ASP A 18 2.58 4.76 10.15
N LEU A 19 3.54 4.97 11.06
CA LEU A 19 4.97 4.81 10.76
C LEU A 19 5.33 3.38 10.37
N VAL A 20 4.79 2.37 11.07
CA VAL A 20 4.98 0.96 10.73
C VAL A 20 4.36 0.64 9.36
N ALA A 21 3.16 1.14 9.07
CA ALA A 21 2.52 0.96 7.78
C ALA A 21 3.36 1.59 6.64
N VAL A 22 3.83 2.82 6.83
CA VAL A 22 4.69 3.51 5.86
C VAL A 22 6.02 2.76 5.69
N ALA A 23 6.64 2.32 6.79
CA ALA A 23 7.89 1.56 6.73
C ALA A 23 7.74 0.22 6.01
N LEU A 24 6.63 -0.49 6.23
CA LEU A 24 6.32 -1.75 5.54
C LEU A 24 6.09 -1.52 4.05
N ILE A 25 5.32 -0.50 3.68
CA ILE A 25 5.10 -0.14 2.26
C ILE A 25 6.43 0.23 1.60
N TYR A 26 7.22 1.08 2.26
CA TYR A 26 8.54 1.48 1.76
C TYR A 26 9.47 0.27 1.58
N GLY A 27 9.53 -0.63 2.58
CA GLY A 27 10.30 -1.87 2.52
C GLY A 27 9.85 -2.79 1.38
N ALA A 28 8.54 -2.95 1.19
CA ALA A 28 7.98 -3.73 0.09
C ALA A 28 8.35 -3.14 -1.28
N VAL A 29 8.29 -1.82 -1.44
CA VAL A 29 8.70 -1.13 -2.68
C VAL A 29 10.19 -1.33 -2.95
N LYS A 30 11.05 -1.17 -1.93
CA LYS A 30 12.50 -1.41 -2.07
C LYS A 30 12.81 -2.85 -2.45
N LEU A 31 12.15 -3.82 -1.82
CA LEU A 31 12.30 -5.24 -2.14
C LEU A 31 11.82 -5.54 -3.56
N ALA A 32 10.65 -5.01 -3.96
CA ALA A 32 10.10 -5.19 -5.30
C ALA A 32 11.04 -4.66 -6.40
N MET A 33 11.62 -3.48 -6.19
CA MET A 33 12.60 -2.91 -7.12
C MET A 33 13.86 -3.78 -7.21
N ALA A 34 14.40 -4.22 -6.07
CA ALA A 34 15.58 -5.09 -6.05
C ALA A 34 15.33 -6.41 -6.79
N VAL A 35 14.18 -7.04 -6.55
CA VAL A 35 13.77 -8.28 -7.24
C VAL A 35 13.60 -8.04 -8.74
N ARG A 36 12.94 -6.95 -9.14
CA ARG A 36 12.77 -6.60 -10.56
C ARG A 36 14.07 -6.35 -11.29
N ASP A 37 15.00 -5.65 -10.65
CA ASP A 37 16.31 -5.38 -11.24
C ASP A 37 17.13 -6.67 -11.35
N ALA A 38 17.06 -7.56 -10.37
CA ALA A 38 17.65 -8.89 -10.45
C ALA A 38 17.04 -9.72 -11.61
N ILE A 39 15.72 -9.72 -11.78
CA ILE A 39 15.07 -10.42 -12.90
C ILE A 39 15.51 -9.83 -14.24
N ARG A 40 15.62 -8.49 -14.35
CA ARG A 40 16.07 -7.83 -15.59
C ARG A 40 17.50 -8.19 -16.01
N GLN A 41 18.34 -8.64 -15.09
CA GLN A 41 19.67 -9.15 -15.44
C GLN A 41 19.57 -10.45 -16.26
N LEU A 42 18.50 -11.24 -16.09
CA LEU A 42 18.24 -12.42 -16.92
C LEU A 42 17.95 -12.08 -18.39
N ALA A 43 17.70 -10.81 -18.74
CA ALA A 43 17.53 -10.37 -20.11
C ALA A 43 18.88 -10.12 -20.83
N GLU A 44 20.00 -10.09 -20.11
CA GLU A 44 21.32 -9.83 -20.69
C GLU A 44 21.77 -10.88 -21.73
N PRO A 45 21.58 -12.19 -21.51
CA PRO A 45 21.82 -13.20 -22.55
C PRO A 45 20.97 -12.96 -23.79
N GLY A 46 19.70 -12.55 -23.63
CA GLY A 46 18.80 -12.22 -24.73
C GLY A 46 19.32 -11.04 -25.56
N ARG A 47 19.83 -9.98 -24.92
CA ARG A 47 20.47 -8.83 -25.61
C ARG A 47 21.72 -9.24 -26.40
N LYS A 48 22.54 -10.12 -25.82
CA LYS A 48 23.73 -10.65 -26.49
C LYS A 48 23.35 -11.52 -27.69
N ALA A 49 22.32 -12.35 -27.54
CA ALA A 49 21.79 -13.17 -28.65
C ALA A 49 21.18 -12.30 -29.76
N GLU A 50 20.41 -11.26 -29.40
CA GLU A 50 19.84 -10.30 -30.35
C GLU A 50 20.92 -9.60 -31.18
N SER A 51 21.90 -9.01 -30.51
CA SER A 51 23.00 -8.28 -31.16
C SER A 51 23.87 -9.19 -32.01
N ALA A 52 24.21 -10.39 -31.52
CA ALA A 52 24.98 -11.37 -32.28
C ALA A 52 24.20 -11.89 -33.51
N GLY A 53 22.91 -12.20 -33.34
CA GLY A 53 22.04 -12.66 -34.43
C GLY A 53 21.86 -11.59 -35.51
N THR A 54 21.65 -10.33 -35.11
CA THR A 54 21.52 -9.19 -36.03
C THR A 54 22.81 -9.00 -36.82
N SER A 55 23.96 -8.95 -36.14
CA SER A 55 25.27 -8.76 -36.80
C SER A 55 25.60 -9.91 -37.75
N LEU A 56 25.24 -11.15 -37.37
CA LEU A 56 25.41 -12.33 -38.20
C LEU A 56 24.50 -12.30 -39.42
N SER A 57 23.23 -11.93 -39.23
CA SER A 57 22.25 -11.76 -40.30
C SER A 57 22.73 -10.75 -41.33
N ASP A 58 23.12 -9.56 -40.88
CA ASP A 58 23.56 -8.47 -41.75
C ASP A 58 24.82 -8.88 -42.54
N GLY A 59 25.84 -9.40 -41.85
CA GLY A 59 27.09 -9.81 -42.51
C GLY A 59 26.90 -10.95 -43.52
N LEU A 60 25.99 -11.90 -43.25
CA LEU A 60 25.67 -12.99 -44.18
C LEU A 60 24.79 -12.53 -45.35
N SER A 61 23.91 -11.56 -45.12
CA SER A 61 23.13 -10.92 -46.19
C SER A 61 24.05 -10.18 -47.15
N ASP A 62 24.95 -9.35 -46.61
CA ASP A 62 25.95 -8.61 -47.39
C ASP A 62 26.87 -9.56 -48.17
N ALA A 63 27.33 -10.64 -47.52
CA ALA A 63 28.13 -11.67 -48.19
C ALA A 63 27.33 -12.39 -49.29
N GLY A 64 26.04 -12.65 -49.07
CA GLY A 64 25.15 -13.25 -50.06
C GLY A 64 24.94 -12.36 -51.29
N ASP A 65 24.80 -11.04 -51.07
CA ASP A 65 24.66 -10.08 -52.15
C ASP A 65 25.98 -9.92 -52.93
N ALA A 66 27.13 -9.83 -52.26
CA ALA A 66 28.44 -9.83 -52.90
C ALA A 66 28.72 -11.14 -53.68
N ALA A 67 28.38 -12.29 -53.11
CA ALA A 67 28.55 -13.59 -53.78
C ALA A 67 27.68 -13.70 -55.04
N SER A 68 26.54 -13.00 -55.10
CA SER A 68 25.66 -13.01 -56.26
C SER A 68 26.23 -12.30 -57.50
N GLU A 69 27.31 -11.54 -57.34
CA GLU A 69 28.02 -10.89 -58.44
C GLU A 69 29.02 -11.83 -59.17
N VAL A 70 29.25 -13.04 -58.64
CA VAL A 70 30.19 -14.00 -59.24
C VAL A 70 29.58 -14.68 -60.48
N PRO A 71 30.21 -14.58 -61.68
CA PRO A 71 29.70 -15.21 -62.90
C PRO A 71 29.57 -16.73 -62.75
N PHE A 72 28.52 -17.30 -63.37
CA PHE A 72 28.21 -18.75 -63.44
C PHE A 72 27.83 -19.45 -62.12
N VAL A 73 28.25 -18.96 -60.94
CA VAL A 73 28.01 -19.62 -59.63
C VAL A 73 27.36 -18.73 -58.57
N GLY A 74 27.15 -17.44 -58.83
CA GLY A 74 26.68 -16.49 -57.81
C GLY A 74 25.36 -16.86 -57.14
N ASP A 75 24.38 -17.36 -57.88
CA ASP A 75 23.09 -17.82 -57.32
C ASP A 75 23.23 -19.05 -56.42
N GLN A 76 24.18 -19.94 -56.72
CA GLN A 76 24.45 -21.14 -55.92
C GLN A 76 25.12 -20.78 -54.58
N LEU A 77 25.90 -19.70 -54.54
CA LEU A 77 26.54 -19.18 -53.33
C LEU A 77 25.60 -18.29 -52.50
N LYS A 78 24.76 -17.49 -53.16
CA LYS A 78 23.80 -16.58 -52.53
C LYS A 78 22.79 -17.30 -51.64
N LYS A 79 22.24 -18.42 -52.12
CA LYS A 79 21.14 -19.14 -51.46
C LYS A 79 21.50 -19.65 -50.05
N PRO A 80 22.62 -20.36 -49.82
CA PRO A 80 23.01 -20.77 -48.47
C PRO A 80 23.38 -19.59 -47.57
N LEU A 81 23.97 -18.52 -48.11
CA LEU A 81 24.30 -17.31 -47.35
C LEU A 81 23.03 -16.60 -46.85
N ARG A 82 22.03 -16.41 -47.73
CA ARG A 82 20.71 -15.88 -47.32
C ARG A 82 20.00 -16.78 -46.32
N SER A 83 20.02 -18.09 -46.50
CA SER A 83 19.41 -19.01 -45.53
C SER A 83 20.08 -18.91 -44.15
N ALA A 84 21.39 -18.69 -44.11
CA ALA A 84 22.11 -18.50 -42.85
C ALA A 84 21.84 -17.11 -42.25
N ALA A 85 21.65 -16.08 -43.08
CA ALA A 85 21.21 -14.77 -42.64
C ALA A 85 19.82 -14.83 -41.99
N ASP A 86 18.85 -15.51 -42.61
CA ASP A 86 17.50 -15.73 -42.08
C ASP A 86 17.54 -16.46 -40.72
N ALA A 87 18.44 -17.43 -40.56
CA ALA A 87 18.64 -18.10 -39.28
C ALA A 87 19.22 -17.16 -38.20
N GLY A 88 20.14 -16.27 -38.59
CA GLY A 88 20.66 -15.19 -37.74
C GLY A 88 19.57 -14.22 -37.30
N ALA A 89 18.68 -13.81 -38.22
CA ALA A 89 17.52 -12.98 -37.92
C ALA A 89 16.55 -13.69 -36.96
N GLY A 90 16.27 -14.98 -37.17
CA GLY A 90 15.44 -15.77 -36.25
C GLY A 90 16.04 -15.89 -34.85
N LEU A 91 17.37 -16.01 -34.72
CA LEU A 91 18.05 -15.96 -33.44
C LEU A 91 17.93 -14.57 -32.79
N ALA A 92 18.00 -13.51 -33.59
CA ALA A 92 17.86 -12.16 -33.08
C ALA A 92 16.46 -11.90 -32.50
N ASP A 93 15.43 -12.33 -33.24
CA ASP A 93 14.03 -12.25 -32.83
C ASP A 93 13.77 -13.08 -31.56
N ALA A 94 14.34 -14.28 -31.45
CA ALA A 94 14.27 -15.08 -30.23
C ALA A 94 14.92 -14.36 -29.04
N GLY A 95 16.08 -13.73 -29.26
CA GLY A 95 16.77 -12.91 -28.26
C GLY A 95 15.91 -11.73 -27.78
N ARG A 96 15.19 -11.07 -28.69
CA ARG A 96 14.26 -9.97 -28.38
C ARG A 96 13.02 -10.46 -27.62
N SER A 97 12.39 -11.55 -28.08
CA SER A 97 11.23 -12.16 -27.41
C SER A 97 11.53 -12.59 -25.97
N LEU A 98 12.74 -13.12 -25.71
CA LEU A 98 13.18 -13.45 -24.35
C LEU A 98 13.28 -12.21 -23.47
N GLN A 99 13.86 -11.11 -23.98
CA GLN A 99 13.96 -9.86 -23.22
C GLN A 99 12.59 -9.29 -22.86
N ASP A 100 11.65 -9.29 -23.80
CA ASP A 100 10.28 -8.81 -23.57
C ASP A 100 9.56 -9.66 -22.52
N THR A 101 9.70 -10.99 -22.61
CA THR A 101 9.11 -11.91 -21.63
C THR A 101 9.69 -11.70 -20.23
N VAL A 102 11.02 -11.59 -20.11
CA VAL A 102 11.68 -11.29 -18.84
C VAL A 102 11.25 -9.92 -18.30
N GLY A 103 11.11 -8.92 -19.18
CA GLY A 103 10.62 -7.59 -18.83
C GLY A 103 9.21 -7.59 -18.27
N HIS A 104 8.30 -8.35 -18.88
CA HIS A 104 6.94 -8.55 -18.38
C HIS A 104 6.91 -9.26 -17.03
N VAL A 105 7.65 -10.37 -16.88
CA VAL A 105 7.74 -11.10 -15.61
C VAL A 105 8.29 -10.20 -14.51
N ALA A 106 9.40 -9.50 -14.76
CA ALA A 106 10.00 -8.58 -13.80
C ALA A 106 9.01 -7.50 -13.32
N THR A 107 8.19 -6.99 -14.25
CA THR A 107 7.20 -5.95 -13.95
C THR A 107 6.02 -6.52 -13.17
N LEU A 108 5.45 -7.65 -13.60
CA LEU A 108 4.35 -8.31 -12.89
C LEU A 108 4.75 -8.73 -11.48
N THR A 109 5.94 -9.30 -11.31
CA THR A 109 6.48 -9.67 -10.00
C THR A 109 6.62 -8.44 -9.09
N ALA A 110 7.18 -7.33 -9.58
CA ALA A 110 7.27 -6.10 -8.79
C ALA A 110 5.89 -5.56 -8.40
N VAL A 111 4.94 -5.50 -9.32
CA VAL A 111 3.59 -5.03 -9.05
C VAL A 111 2.94 -5.91 -7.99
N ALA A 112 3.03 -7.24 -8.10
CA ALA A 112 2.50 -8.16 -7.10
C ALA A 112 3.15 -7.95 -5.73
N LEU A 113 4.48 -7.82 -5.68
CA LEU A 113 5.24 -7.58 -4.44
C LEU A 113 4.92 -6.22 -3.79
N ILE A 114 4.41 -5.25 -4.53
CA ILE A 114 3.96 -3.95 -3.96
C ILE A 114 2.50 -4.03 -3.55
N VAL A 115 1.63 -4.49 -4.44
CA VAL A 115 0.17 -4.43 -4.26
C VAL A 115 -0.28 -5.35 -3.14
N ILE A 116 0.20 -6.60 -3.09
CA ILE A 116 -0.24 -7.57 -2.09
C ILE A 116 0.03 -7.07 -0.65
N PRO A 117 1.27 -6.70 -0.27
CA PRO A 117 1.52 -6.21 1.08
C PRO A 117 0.84 -4.86 1.34
N THR A 118 0.74 -3.97 0.35
CA THR A 118 0.03 -2.69 0.52
C THR A 118 -1.45 -2.91 0.83
N VAL A 119 -2.12 -3.78 0.08
CA VAL A 119 -3.52 -4.14 0.31
C VAL A 119 -3.67 -4.82 1.67
N PHE A 120 -2.76 -5.72 2.05
CA PHE A 120 -2.80 -6.38 3.35
C PHE A 120 -2.66 -5.37 4.52
N VAL A 121 -1.69 -4.44 4.43
CA VAL A 121 -1.51 -3.37 5.40
C VAL A 121 -2.75 -2.49 5.48
N LEU A 122 -3.32 -2.09 4.34
CA LEU A 122 -4.55 -1.31 4.30
C LEU A 122 -5.72 -2.09 4.93
N LEU A 123 -5.90 -3.38 4.61
CA LEU A 123 -6.98 -4.18 5.18
C LEU A 123 -6.88 -4.35 6.69
N LEU A 124 -5.67 -4.45 7.26
CA LEU A 124 -5.50 -4.50 8.71
C LEU A 124 -5.66 -3.11 9.36
N TRP A 125 -5.23 -2.05 8.69
CA TRP A 125 -5.16 -0.70 9.26
C TRP A 125 -6.45 0.14 9.08
N LEU A 126 -7.15 0.01 7.95
CA LEU A 126 -8.33 0.83 7.61
C LEU A 126 -9.55 0.56 8.53
N PRO A 127 -9.95 -0.70 8.81
CA PRO A 127 -11.15 -0.99 9.58
C PRO A 127 -11.16 -0.41 11.01
N PRO A 128 -10.11 -0.55 11.83
CA PRO A 128 -10.09 0.07 13.15
C PRO A 128 -10.14 1.60 13.06
N ARG A 129 -9.47 2.19 12.07
CA ARG A 129 -9.47 3.64 11.84
C ARG A 129 -10.85 4.17 11.44
N LEU A 130 -11.52 3.52 10.50
CA LEU A 130 -12.88 3.85 10.06
C LEU A 130 -13.90 3.71 11.19
N ARG A 131 -13.82 2.63 11.98
CA ARG A 131 -14.70 2.43 13.14
C ARG A 131 -14.54 3.55 14.17
N TRP A 132 -13.31 4.01 14.40
CA TRP A 132 -13.04 5.12 15.32
C TRP A 132 -13.56 6.47 14.80
N ILE A 133 -13.35 6.79 13.52
CA ILE A 133 -13.89 8.01 12.90
C ILE A 133 -15.43 8.03 13.01
N ARG A 134 -16.09 6.90 12.73
CA ARG A 134 -17.55 6.79 12.86
C ARG A 134 -18.01 6.97 14.32
N ARG A 135 -17.40 6.28 15.27
CA ARG A 135 -17.80 6.37 16.70
C ARG A 135 -17.59 7.78 17.26
N SER A 136 -16.44 8.38 17.01
CA SER A 136 -16.14 9.75 17.47
C SER A 136 -17.10 10.79 16.89
N THR A 137 -17.48 10.66 15.63
CA THR A 137 -18.44 11.58 14.98
C THR A 137 -19.84 11.46 15.58
N VAL A 138 -20.32 10.24 15.78
CA VAL A 138 -21.65 9.97 16.37
C VAL A 138 -21.72 10.49 17.80
N THR A 139 -20.72 10.20 18.63
CA THR A 139 -20.68 10.70 20.02
C THR A 139 -20.63 12.23 20.07
N ARG A 140 -19.88 12.87 19.17
CA ARG A 140 -19.79 14.34 19.13
C ARG A 140 -21.09 15.01 18.68
N GLN A 141 -21.81 14.38 17.74
CA GLN A 141 -23.16 14.84 17.33
C GLN A 141 -24.19 14.66 18.45
N LEU A 142 -24.14 13.53 19.17
CA LEU A 142 -25.00 13.29 20.34
C LEU A 142 -24.72 14.28 21.47
N ALA A 143 -23.44 14.60 21.73
CA ALA A 143 -23.04 15.57 22.74
C ALA A 143 -23.50 17.00 22.41
N ALA A 144 -23.52 17.37 21.12
CA ALA A 144 -23.95 18.68 20.65
C ALA A 144 -25.48 18.81 20.51
N GLY A 145 -26.24 17.72 20.67
CA GLY A 145 -27.69 17.72 20.62
C GLY A 145 -28.34 18.21 21.93
N PRO A 146 -29.62 18.62 21.89
CA PRO A 146 -30.37 18.97 23.10
C PRO A 146 -30.39 17.80 24.08
N GLY A 147 -29.95 18.01 25.33
CA GLY A 147 -29.85 16.95 26.35
C GLY A 147 -28.65 16.01 26.20
N GLY A 148 -27.70 16.31 25.31
CA GLY A 148 -26.52 15.47 25.05
C GLY A 148 -25.61 15.27 26.25
N ALA A 149 -25.45 16.31 27.09
CA ALA A 149 -24.69 16.22 28.35
C ALA A 149 -25.33 15.22 29.32
N ASP A 150 -26.66 15.17 29.36
CA ASP A 150 -27.42 14.29 30.24
C ASP A 150 -27.35 12.82 29.79
N LEU A 151 -27.38 12.59 28.48
CA LEU A 151 -27.16 11.26 27.90
C LEU A 151 -25.73 10.75 28.15
N LEU A 152 -24.74 11.64 28.09
CA LEU A 152 -23.35 11.30 28.43
C LEU A 152 -23.22 10.99 29.93
N ALA A 153 -23.84 11.79 30.79
CA ALA A 153 -23.85 11.57 32.23
C ALA A 153 -24.49 10.22 32.59
N LEU A 154 -25.64 9.88 31.98
CA LEU A 154 -26.31 8.59 32.17
C LEU A 154 -25.44 7.40 31.71
N ARG A 155 -24.71 7.55 30.60
CA ARG A 155 -23.80 6.52 30.09
C ARG A 155 -22.60 6.28 31.01
N VAL A 156 -22.11 7.32 31.70
CA VAL A 156 -21.06 7.20 32.71
C VAL A 156 -21.61 6.52 33.97
N LEU A 157 -22.82 6.90 34.41
CA LEU A 157 -23.47 6.29 35.57
C LEU A 157 -23.81 4.79 35.38
N THR A 158 -24.04 4.36 34.14
CA THR A 158 -24.32 2.95 33.78
C THR A 158 -23.06 2.19 33.31
N GLY A 159 -21.91 2.84 33.37
CA GLY A 159 -20.62 2.32 32.91
C GLY A 159 -19.81 1.57 33.99
N PRO A 160 -18.53 1.27 33.71
CA PRO A 160 -17.64 0.58 34.65
C PRO A 160 -17.34 1.44 35.89
N PRO A 161 -17.31 0.85 37.11
CA PRO A 161 -17.28 1.59 38.38
C PRO A 161 -15.97 2.35 38.64
N ASN A 162 -14.88 1.97 37.97
CA ASN A 162 -13.56 2.55 38.15
C ASN A 162 -13.51 4.04 37.78
N GLU A 163 -14.40 4.49 36.88
CA GLU A 163 -14.46 5.87 36.40
C GLU A 163 -15.18 6.78 37.40
N LEU A 164 -16.12 6.23 38.17
CA LEU A 164 -16.87 6.95 39.22
C LEU A 164 -16.01 7.17 40.47
N ALA A 165 -15.02 6.31 40.70
CA ALA A 165 -14.10 6.39 41.84
C ALA A 165 -13.16 7.61 41.78
N ALA A 166 -13.00 8.23 40.61
CA ALA A 166 -12.16 9.41 40.43
C ALA A 166 -12.87 10.74 40.77
N LEU A 167 -14.19 10.71 40.99
CA LEU A 167 -14.97 11.91 41.33
C LEU A 167 -15.17 12.04 42.85
N PRO A 168 -15.09 13.26 43.39
CA PRO A 168 -15.60 13.55 44.73
C PRO A 168 -17.10 13.20 44.79
N THR A 169 -17.50 12.28 45.66
CA THR A 169 -18.91 11.92 45.83
C THR A 169 -19.67 13.05 46.54
N PRO A 170 -20.65 13.70 45.90
CA PRO A 170 -21.44 14.74 46.54
C PRO A 170 -22.37 14.15 47.62
N PRO A 171 -22.91 14.97 48.53
CA PRO A 171 -23.86 14.53 49.54
C PRO A 171 -25.09 13.85 48.89
N GLY A 172 -25.35 12.60 49.28
CA GLY A 172 -26.42 11.78 48.69
C GLY A 172 -26.04 10.99 47.43
N GLY A 173 -24.79 11.10 46.95
CA GLY A 173 -24.24 10.31 45.85
C GLY A 173 -24.53 10.87 44.46
N LEU A 174 -23.70 10.47 43.48
CA LEU A 174 -23.73 10.96 42.10
C LEU A 174 -25.10 10.72 41.41
N ALA A 175 -25.74 9.58 41.67
CA ALA A 175 -27.04 9.25 41.10
C ALA A 175 -28.21 10.08 41.66
N ALA A 176 -28.08 10.60 42.89
CA ALA A 176 -29.08 11.49 43.48
C ALA A 176 -28.88 12.93 43.00
N ALA A 177 -27.64 13.38 42.87
CA ALA A 177 -27.32 14.69 42.31
C ALA A 177 -27.74 14.80 40.84
N TRP A 178 -27.52 13.75 40.04
CA TRP A 178 -28.02 13.67 38.66
C TRP A 178 -29.55 13.75 38.60
N ARG A 179 -30.28 12.98 39.43
CA ARG A 179 -31.75 13.02 39.48
C ARG A 179 -32.33 14.37 39.91
N ARG A 180 -31.55 15.21 40.60
CA ARG A 180 -31.97 16.57 41.00
C ARG A 180 -31.70 17.63 39.92
N GLY A 181 -31.09 17.26 38.79
CA GLY A 181 -30.75 18.20 37.74
C GLY A 181 -29.58 19.13 38.09
N ASP A 182 -28.65 18.68 38.94
CA ASP A 182 -27.46 19.46 39.29
C ASP A 182 -26.57 19.64 38.06
N GLU A 183 -26.60 20.85 37.47
CA GLU A 183 -25.87 21.18 36.24
C GLU A 183 -24.36 20.96 36.37
N GLN A 184 -23.79 21.19 37.57
CA GLN A 184 -22.37 21.01 37.82
C GLN A 184 -21.99 19.53 37.76
N VAL A 185 -22.79 18.67 38.40
CA VAL A 185 -22.56 17.21 38.40
C VAL A 185 -22.81 16.60 37.02
N ILE A 186 -23.82 17.07 36.29
CA ILE A 186 -24.08 16.65 34.91
C ILE A 186 -22.90 17.03 34.00
N ALA A 187 -22.38 18.25 34.13
CA ALA A 187 -21.22 18.71 33.36
C ALA A 187 -19.96 17.88 33.67
N ASP A 188 -19.69 17.59 34.94
CA ASP A 188 -18.54 16.78 35.37
C ASP A 188 -18.62 15.33 34.86
N LEU A 189 -19.81 14.71 34.94
CA LEU A 189 -20.05 13.38 34.40
C LEU A 189 -19.94 13.36 32.87
N ALA A 190 -20.49 14.37 32.18
CA ALA A 190 -20.38 14.51 30.73
C ALA A 190 -18.92 14.68 30.28
N ALA A 191 -18.11 15.45 31.03
CA ALA A 191 -16.68 15.63 30.76
C ALA A 191 -15.90 14.32 30.88
N ILE A 192 -16.25 13.42 31.81
CA ILE A 192 -15.66 12.07 31.89
C ILE A 192 -16.07 11.23 30.68
N GLY A 193 -17.35 11.27 30.30
CA GLY A 193 -17.85 10.57 29.11
C GLY A 193 -17.12 11.01 27.82
N LEU A 194 -16.86 12.32 27.69
CA LEU A 194 -16.07 12.88 26.59
C LEU A 194 -14.61 12.42 26.63
N ARG A 195 -13.96 12.47 27.81
CA ARG A 195 -12.58 12.00 27.99
C ARG A 195 -12.41 10.53 27.63
N ARG A 196 -13.38 9.67 27.95
CA ARG A 196 -13.39 8.24 27.61
C ARG A 196 -13.39 7.98 26.10
N GLU A 197 -14.08 8.82 25.35
CA GLU A 197 -14.11 8.77 23.89
C GLU A 197 -12.96 9.56 23.23
N GLY A 198 -12.07 10.15 24.05
CA GLY A 198 -10.87 10.87 23.62
C GLY A 198 -11.14 12.30 23.15
N LEU A 199 -12.24 12.89 23.61
CA LEU A 199 -12.69 14.25 23.33
C LEU A 199 -12.51 15.14 24.59
N HIS A 200 -12.21 16.42 24.40
CA HIS A 200 -12.31 17.43 25.45
C HIS A 200 -13.57 18.27 25.20
N GLY A 201 -14.30 18.57 26.28
CA GLY A 201 -15.41 19.52 26.32
C GLY A 201 -14.90 20.93 26.45
#